data_AF-A0A7Z9P1X3-F1
#
_entry.id   AF-A0A7Z9P1X3-F1
#
_cell.length_a   1.000
_cell.length_b   1.000
_cell.length_c   1.000
_cell.angle_alpha   90.00
_cell.angle_beta   90.00
_cell.angle_gamma   90.00
#
_symmetry.space_group_name_H-M   'P 1'
#
loop_
_entity.id
_entity.type
_entity.pdbx_description
1 polymer ?
#
loop_
_entity_poly.entity_id
_entity_poly.type
_entity_poly.pdbx_seq_one_letter_code
_entity_poly.pdbx_strand_id
1 'polypeptide(L)'
;MTIYNPELVWIDGSFVAKKSITVEQGVITGIGNGDGSDKGAFLPGFVNTHSHAFQRGLRGRGELFPSGSDSFWGWREEMYKLVSELSVGQFRKLCVQSFLEMRQAGITTVGEFHYFHHDRDADFAMDQVVLDAANEAGIRIVILHAFYNKGGFDLPLNAGQSRFETNSLASWWSQVDKLRTSVDGSMQQVGTVAHSVRAVGIETIKEIASGSMHRGMPMHIHVEEQRQEMESCLKAHGVTPMALLNDAIEVSPLVTAVHCTHTAAADMEQWLSAGGNVCLCPLTEANLADGICDVHRIVKQCGCVSLGSDSNARISMLEEMRWMEYAQRLVREERGVCVDSEGEMASYLIDAATKNGARCLGIPAGVIEVGKLADFTVIDMEHPQLKGVTPKTLGAAICCGADNAAISRTIIAGA
;
A
#
# COMPACT_ATOMS: atom_id res chain seq x y z
N MET A 1 1.59 -29.82 -6.82
CA MET A 1 0.19 -29.53 -7.16
C MET A 1 -0.61 -29.60 -5.86
N THR A 2 -1.32 -28.53 -5.53
CA THR A 2 -2.22 -28.43 -4.37
C THR A 2 -3.61 -28.11 -4.92
N ILE A 3 -4.66 -28.69 -4.34
CA ILE A 3 -6.04 -28.38 -4.71
C ILE A 3 -6.76 -27.89 -3.45
N TYR A 4 -7.29 -26.68 -3.49
CA TYR A 4 -8.17 -26.14 -2.47
C TYR A 4 -9.63 -26.32 -2.87
N ASN A 5 -10.48 -26.69 -1.94
CA ASN A 5 -11.93 -26.84 -2.09
C ASN A 5 -12.66 -25.96 -1.06
N PRO A 6 -12.57 -24.62 -1.16
CA PRO A 6 -13.12 -23.71 -0.16
C PRO A 6 -14.65 -23.82 -0.03
N GLU A 7 -15.18 -23.65 1.18
CA GLU A 7 -16.63 -23.56 1.39
C GLU A 7 -17.26 -22.45 0.54
N LEU A 8 -16.61 -21.29 0.50
CA LEU A 8 -16.91 -20.18 -0.40
C LEU A 8 -15.64 -19.59 -0.98
N VAL A 9 -15.69 -19.14 -2.23
CA VAL A 9 -14.61 -18.41 -2.89
C VAL A 9 -15.14 -17.10 -3.48
N TRP A 10 -14.36 -16.03 -3.33
CA TRP A 10 -14.65 -14.74 -3.95
C TRP A 10 -14.23 -14.73 -5.42
N ILE A 11 -15.20 -14.67 -6.33
CA ILE A 11 -15.00 -14.62 -7.79
C ILE A 11 -15.99 -13.60 -8.36
N ASP A 12 -15.54 -12.75 -9.27
CA ASP A 12 -16.36 -11.78 -10.01
C ASP A 12 -17.29 -10.95 -9.10
N GLY A 13 -16.77 -10.44 -7.98
CA GLY A 13 -17.50 -9.55 -7.07
C GLY A 13 -18.46 -10.25 -6.11
N SER A 14 -18.44 -11.58 -6.00
CA SER A 14 -19.34 -12.31 -5.10
C SER A 14 -18.75 -13.60 -4.53
N PHE A 15 -19.32 -14.09 -3.42
CA PHE A 15 -18.98 -15.41 -2.89
C PHE A 15 -19.79 -16.52 -3.57
N VAL A 16 -19.07 -17.50 -4.13
CA VAL A 16 -19.65 -18.69 -4.77
C VAL A 16 -19.18 -19.96 -4.07
N ALA A 17 -20.07 -20.95 -3.98
CA ALA A 17 -19.79 -22.27 -3.41
C ALA A 17 -19.39 -23.29 -4.49
N LYS A 18 -18.93 -24.48 -4.05
CA LYS A 18 -18.65 -25.66 -4.92
C LYS A 18 -17.60 -25.40 -5.98
N LYS A 19 -16.59 -24.61 -5.66
CA LYS A 19 -15.43 -24.36 -6.51
C LYS A 19 -14.20 -25.05 -5.96
N SER A 20 -13.30 -25.43 -6.85
CA SER A 20 -11.95 -25.86 -6.53
C SER A 20 -10.93 -24.95 -7.18
N ILE A 21 -9.78 -24.77 -6.53
CA ILE A 21 -8.65 -23.96 -7.00
C ILE A 21 -7.44 -24.88 -7.08
N THR A 22 -6.93 -25.10 -8.28
CA THR A 22 -5.70 -25.88 -8.51
C THR A 22 -4.50 -24.96 -8.54
N VAL A 23 -3.48 -25.29 -7.76
CA VAL A 23 -2.27 -24.49 -7.59
C VAL A 23 -1.03 -25.32 -7.92
N GLU A 24 -0.17 -24.77 -8.77
CA GLU A 24 1.13 -25.33 -9.12
C GLU A 24 2.19 -24.23 -9.09
N GLN A 25 3.31 -24.48 -8.41
CA GLN A 25 4.42 -23.54 -8.32
C GLN A 25 4.00 -22.11 -7.89
N GLY A 26 3.06 -22.01 -6.96
CA GLY A 26 2.54 -20.73 -6.46
C GLY A 26 1.60 -19.99 -7.40
N VAL A 27 1.17 -20.61 -8.50
CA VAL A 27 0.26 -20.03 -9.50
C VAL A 27 -1.02 -20.84 -9.57
N ILE A 28 -2.15 -20.16 -9.75
CA ILE A 28 -3.46 -20.78 -10.01
C ILE A 28 -3.46 -21.32 -11.44
N THR A 29 -3.58 -22.64 -11.60
CA THR A 29 -3.60 -23.30 -12.92
C THR A 29 -4.98 -23.79 -13.33
N GLY A 30 -5.94 -23.81 -12.41
CA GLY A 30 -7.31 -24.22 -12.73
C GLY A 30 -8.33 -23.78 -11.70
N ILE A 31 -9.54 -23.46 -12.17
CA ILE A 31 -10.72 -23.23 -11.35
C ILE A 31 -11.80 -24.20 -11.83
N GLY A 32 -12.24 -25.08 -10.93
CA GLY A 32 -13.12 -26.19 -11.27
C GLY A 32 -14.31 -26.33 -10.33
N ASN A 33 -14.93 -27.50 -10.35
CA ASN A 33 -15.92 -27.90 -9.36
C ASN A 33 -15.19 -28.46 -8.13
N GLY A 34 -15.63 -28.06 -6.95
CA GLY A 34 -15.10 -28.53 -5.67
C GLY A 34 -16.21 -28.95 -4.72
N ASP A 35 -15.81 -29.54 -3.59
CA ASP A 35 -16.74 -30.12 -2.60
C ASP A 35 -16.96 -29.27 -1.34
N GLY A 36 -16.21 -28.18 -1.17
CA GLY A 36 -16.32 -27.31 0.00
C GLY A 36 -15.69 -27.90 1.28
N SER A 37 -14.75 -28.83 1.15
CA SER A 37 -14.09 -29.48 2.30
C SER A 37 -13.13 -28.56 3.07
N ASP A 38 -12.58 -27.52 2.44
CA ASP A 38 -11.73 -26.53 3.11
C ASP A 38 -12.59 -25.48 3.81
N LYS A 39 -12.49 -25.46 5.14
CA LYS A 39 -13.24 -24.52 5.97
C LYS A 39 -12.86 -23.07 5.74
N GLY A 40 -13.88 -22.21 5.75
CA GLY A 40 -13.75 -20.77 5.60
C GLY A 40 -14.00 -20.26 4.17
N ALA A 41 -14.13 -18.95 4.07
CA ALA A 41 -14.31 -18.25 2.81
C ALA A 41 -12.97 -17.71 2.30
N PHE A 42 -12.61 -18.05 1.07
CA PHE A 42 -11.35 -17.63 0.45
C PHE A 42 -11.58 -16.36 -0.36
N LEU A 43 -10.76 -15.34 -0.09
CA LEU A 43 -10.61 -14.14 -0.90
C LEU A 43 -9.23 -14.13 -1.56
N PRO A 44 -9.03 -13.34 -2.64
CA PRO A 44 -7.69 -12.96 -3.02
C PRO A 44 -6.96 -12.38 -1.80
N GLY A 45 -5.69 -12.72 -1.65
CA GLY A 45 -4.85 -12.20 -0.58
C GLY A 45 -4.83 -10.67 -0.59
N PHE A 46 -4.93 -10.05 0.59
CA PHE A 46 -4.88 -8.60 0.65
C PHE A 46 -3.50 -8.07 0.22
N VAL A 47 -3.51 -6.98 -0.53
CA VAL A 47 -2.31 -6.30 -1.01
C VAL A 47 -2.19 -4.95 -0.31
N ASN A 48 -1.22 -4.87 0.60
CA ASN A 48 -0.85 -3.64 1.26
C ASN A 48 0.06 -2.84 0.33
N THR A 49 -0.47 -1.78 -0.29
CA THR A 49 0.22 -1.10 -1.39
C THR A 49 1.29 -0.13 -0.91
N HIS A 50 1.20 0.31 0.36
CA HIS A 50 2.09 1.30 0.93
C HIS A 50 2.38 1.01 2.40
N SER A 51 3.67 0.95 2.75
CA SER A 51 4.16 0.68 4.10
C SER A 51 5.51 1.34 4.34
N HIS A 52 5.73 1.76 5.59
CA HIS A 52 7.04 2.04 6.17
C HIS A 52 7.26 1.12 7.37
N ALA A 53 7.89 -0.04 7.19
CA ALA A 53 7.93 -1.10 8.20
C ALA A 53 8.58 -0.67 9.53
N PHE A 54 9.60 0.19 9.49
CA PHE A 54 10.24 0.68 10.71
C PHE A 54 9.32 1.58 11.55
N GLN A 55 8.33 2.24 10.93
CA GLN A 55 7.41 3.12 11.64
C GLN A 55 6.47 2.36 12.58
N ARG A 56 6.39 1.02 12.47
CA ARG A 56 5.80 0.18 13.52
C ARG A 56 6.41 0.46 14.90
N GLY A 57 7.68 0.90 14.97
CA GLY A 57 8.35 1.33 16.20
C GLY A 57 7.80 2.62 16.83
N LEU A 58 6.93 3.36 16.11
CA LEU A 58 6.28 4.57 16.59
C LEU A 58 4.96 4.31 17.31
N ARG A 59 4.46 3.08 17.37
CA ARG A 59 3.21 2.79 18.09
C ARG A 59 3.29 3.28 19.55
N GLY A 60 2.43 4.25 19.88
CA GLY A 60 2.36 4.91 21.18
C GLY A 60 3.33 6.09 21.37
N ARG A 61 4.22 6.37 20.41
CA ARG A 61 5.03 7.60 20.35
C ARG A 61 4.28 8.66 19.55
N GLY A 62 4.45 9.93 19.90
CA GLY A 62 3.76 11.05 19.24
C GLY A 62 2.32 11.32 19.71
N GLU A 63 1.75 10.44 20.54
CA GLU A 63 0.39 10.57 21.11
C GLU A 63 0.34 11.43 22.40
N LEU A 64 1.36 12.28 22.60
CA LEU A 64 1.45 13.25 23.68
C LEU A 64 1.49 14.64 23.06
N PHE A 65 0.63 15.54 23.54
CA PHE A 65 0.43 16.86 22.95
C PHE A 65 0.78 17.99 23.94
N PRO A 66 2.07 18.17 24.33
CA PRO A 66 2.49 19.43 24.92
C PRO A 66 2.18 20.60 23.98
N SER A 67 1.98 21.80 24.53
CA SER A 67 1.58 22.98 23.75
C SER A 67 2.42 23.17 22.48
N GLY A 68 1.79 23.05 21.29
CA GLY A 68 2.41 23.25 19.98
C GLY A 68 2.92 22.00 19.25
N SER A 69 2.60 20.77 19.70
CA SER A 69 2.99 19.51 19.03
C SER A 69 1.82 18.71 18.44
N ASP A 70 0.68 19.35 18.19
CA ASP A 70 -0.59 18.76 17.73
C ASP A 70 -0.70 18.63 16.20
N SER A 71 0.42 18.38 15.52
CA SER A 71 0.47 18.27 14.06
C SER A 71 1.34 17.11 13.58
N PHE A 72 1.14 16.69 12.33
CA PHE A 72 2.01 15.77 11.58
C PHE A 72 3.50 16.05 11.80
N TRP A 73 3.89 17.32 11.85
CA TRP A 73 5.29 17.72 12.00
C TRP A 73 5.86 17.37 13.38
N GLY A 74 5.05 17.43 14.43
CA GLY A 74 5.43 16.96 15.76
C GLY A 74 5.66 15.45 15.78
N TRP A 75 4.76 14.68 15.16
CA TRP A 75 4.94 13.23 14.98
C TRP A 75 6.21 12.91 14.17
N ARG A 76 6.51 13.70 13.13
CA ARG A 76 7.70 13.49 12.28
C ARG A 76 9.01 13.65 13.06
N GLU A 77 9.06 14.51 14.08
CA GLU A 77 10.24 14.60 14.95
C GLU A 77 10.44 13.33 15.78
N GLU A 78 9.37 12.68 16.24
CA GLU A 78 9.47 11.36 16.89
C GLU A 78 9.95 10.27 15.92
N MET A 79 9.53 10.35 14.64
CA MET A 79 10.04 9.49 13.57
C MET A 79 11.55 9.68 13.36
N TYR A 80 12.04 10.92 13.31
CA TYR A 80 13.48 11.18 13.20
C TYR A 80 14.27 10.69 14.43
N LYS A 81 13.71 10.83 15.64
CA LYS A 81 14.32 10.26 16.85
C LYS A 81 14.45 8.75 16.73
N LEU A 82 13.38 8.05 16.33
CA LEU A 82 13.41 6.61 16.10
C LEU A 82 14.51 6.23 15.10
N VAL A 83 14.56 6.89 13.94
CA VAL A 83 15.58 6.64 12.90
C VAL A 83 17.01 6.81 13.44
N SER A 84 17.24 7.78 14.32
CA SER A 84 18.57 8.01 14.94
C SER A 84 18.98 6.89 15.92
N GLU A 85 18.01 6.25 16.56
CA GLU A 85 18.19 5.20 17.57
C GLU A 85 18.38 3.80 16.94
N LEU A 86 17.88 3.58 15.72
CA LEU A 86 17.85 2.25 15.11
C LEU A 86 19.22 1.79 14.59
N SER A 87 19.75 0.73 15.21
CA SER A 87 20.75 -0.13 14.59
C SER A 87 20.14 -1.04 13.52
N VAL A 88 20.96 -1.62 12.65
CA VAL A 88 20.56 -2.64 11.66
C VAL A 88 19.75 -3.77 12.31
N GLY A 89 20.21 -4.28 13.46
CA GLY A 89 19.53 -5.36 14.17
C GLY A 89 18.17 -4.96 14.75
N GLN A 90 18.00 -3.72 15.21
CA GLN A 90 16.69 -3.21 15.68
C GLN A 90 15.74 -2.96 14.51
N PHE A 91 16.23 -2.37 13.42
CA PHE A 91 15.46 -2.18 12.19
C PHE A 91 14.94 -3.52 11.66
N ARG A 92 15.81 -4.53 11.53
CA ARG A 92 15.42 -5.88 11.11
C ARG A 92 14.28 -6.46 11.96
N LYS A 93 14.38 -6.33 13.28
CA LYS A 93 13.33 -6.81 14.21
C LYS A 93 11.99 -6.14 13.95
N LEU A 94 11.98 -4.82 13.72
CA LEU A 94 10.75 -4.09 13.39
C LEU A 94 10.16 -4.54 12.06
N CYS A 95 11.00 -4.74 11.04
CA CYS A 95 10.55 -5.25 9.74
C CYS A 95 9.91 -6.64 9.87
N VAL A 96 10.58 -7.59 10.53
CA VAL A 96 10.03 -8.95 10.74
C VAL A 96 8.71 -8.88 11.51
N GLN A 97 8.63 -8.08 12.58
CA GLN A 97 7.39 -7.93 13.35
C GLN A 97 6.25 -7.34 12.51
N SER A 98 6.52 -6.30 11.72
CA SER A 98 5.54 -5.68 10.85
C SER A 98 5.00 -6.66 9.82
N PHE A 99 5.89 -7.38 9.14
CA PHE A 99 5.52 -8.34 8.11
C PHE A 99 4.80 -9.57 8.66
N LEU A 100 5.16 -10.06 9.85
CA LEU A 100 4.41 -11.13 10.52
C LEU A 100 3.00 -10.68 10.91
N GLU A 101 2.82 -9.45 11.41
CA GLU A 101 1.50 -8.89 11.70
C GLU A 101 0.66 -8.70 10.43
N MET A 102 1.28 -8.25 9.33
CA MET A 102 0.61 -8.17 8.03
C MET A 102 0.06 -9.55 7.61
N ARG A 103 0.88 -10.60 7.71
CA ARG A 103 0.42 -11.96 7.41
C ARG A 103 -0.73 -12.39 8.32
N GLN A 104 -0.66 -12.11 9.61
CA GLN A 104 -1.76 -12.40 10.54
C GLN A 104 -3.03 -11.63 10.19
N ALA A 105 -2.90 -10.45 9.59
CA ALA A 105 -4.00 -9.60 9.12
C ALA A 105 -4.50 -9.94 7.70
N GLY A 106 -4.13 -11.09 7.13
CA GLY A 106 -4.59 -11.50 5.79
C GLY A 106 -3.79 -10.92 4.63
N ILE A 107 -2.77 -10.09 4.89
CA ILE A 107 -1.97 -9.44 3.85
C ILE A 107 -0.95 -10.45 3.32
N THR A 108 -0.99 -10.66 2.00
CA THR A 108 -0.09 -11.58 1.29
C THR A 108 1.06 -10.86 0.62
N THR A 109 0.85 -9.59 0.24
CA THR A 109 1.86 -8.77 -0.43
C THR A 109 1.96 -7.38 0.18
N VAL A 110 3.19 -6.87 0.33
CA VAL A 110 3.47 -5.49 0.78
C VAL A 110 4.30 -4.73 -0.26
N GLY A 111 3.86 -3.51 -0.59
CA GLY A 111 4.66 -2.47 -1.21
C GLY A 111 5.40 -1.69 -0.12
N GLU A 112 6.66 -2.05 0.12
CA GLU A 112 7.45 -1.39 1.16
C GLU A 112 8.12 -0.16 0.56
N PHE A 113 7.57 1.02 0.86
CA PHE A 113 8.09 2.31 0.45
C PHE A 113 9.33 2.62 1.30
N HIS A 114 10.47 2.19 0.78
CA HIS A 114 11.73 2.08 1.50
C HIS A 114 12.62 3.29 1.23
N TYR A 115 12.71 4.21 2.19
CA TYR A 115 13.65 5.33 2.18
C TYR A 115 14.69 5.27 3.29
N PHE A 116 14.67 4.26 4.15
CA PHE A 116 15.63 4.14 5.24
C PHE A 116 16.82 3.29 4.82
N HIS A 117 17.72 3.86 4.01
CA HIS A 117 18.76 3.12 3.27
C HIS A 117 20.04 2.85 4.06
N HIS A 118 20.56 3.86 4.76
CA HIS A 118 21.96 3.84 5.20
C HIS A 118 22.09 3.37 6.64
N ASP A 119 23.10 2.54 6.89
CA ASP A 119 23.68 2.43 8.23
C ASP A 119 24.74 3.52 8.43
N ARG A 120 25.22 3.70 9.66
CA ARG A 120 26.20 4.76 9.99
C ARG A 120 27.48 4.68 9.15
N ASP A 121 27.90 3.47 8.81
CA ASP A 121 29.18 3.19 8.15
C ASP A 121 29.02 2.51 6.77
N ALA A 122 27.78 2.31 6.29
CA ALA A 122 27.53 1.56 5.07
C ALA A 122 26.30 2.05 4.30
N ASP A 123 26.51 2.35 3.02
CA ASP A 123 25.44 2.78 2.12
C ASP A 123 24.50 1.65 1.74
N PHE A 124 23.20 1.94 1.71
CA PHE A 124 22.15 0.99 1.32
C PHE A 124 22.16 -0.33 2.12
N ALA A 125 22.75 -0.32 3.31
CA ALA A 125 22.87 -1.50 4.16
C ALA A 125 21.51 -2.05 4.61
N MET A 126 20.49 -1.19 4.63
CA MET A 126 19.14 -1.56 5.08
C MET A 126 18.28 -2.21 4.00
N ASP A 127 18.59 -2.02 2.72
CA ASP A 127 17.78 -2.55 1.61
C ASP A 127 17.67 -4.09 1.70
N GLN A 128 18.81 -4.77 1.85
CA GLN A 128 18.84 -6.24 1.98
C GLN A 128 18.18 -6.70 3.28
N VAL A 129 18.27 -5.90 4.34
CA VAL A 129 17.67 -6.22 5.65
C VAL A 129 16.15 -6.30 5.55
N VAL A 130 15.53 -5.41 4.77
CA VAL A 130 14.08 -5.46 4.49
C VAL A 130 13.72 -6.72 3.73
N LEU A 131 14.45 -7.04 2.67
CA LEU A 131 14.20 -8.23 1.84
C LEU A 131 14.36 -9.53 2.64
N ASP A 132 15.39 -9.62 3.47
CA ASP A 132 15.63 -10.75 4.35
C ASP A 132 14.54 -10.88 5.43
N ALA A 133 14.06 -9.76 5.97
CA ALA A 133 12.96 -9.74 6.92
C ALA A 133 11.64 -10.20 6.28
N ALA A 134 11.35 -9.79 5.05
CA ALA A 134 10.18 -10.25 4.30
C ALA A 134 10.26 -11.76 4.01
N ASN A 135 11.44 -12.26 3.63
CA ASN A 135 11.68 -13.68 3.44
C ASN A 135 11.51 -14.49 4.74
N GLU A 136 12.05 -14.02 5.86
CA GLU A 136 11.84 -14.67 7.18
C GLU A 136 10.36 -14.68 7.58
N ALA A 137 9.67 -13.54 7.39
CA ALA A 137 8.25 -13.47 7.67
C ALA A 137 7.42 -14.30 6.71
N GLY A 138 7.95 -14.67 5.54
CA GLY A 138 7.24 -15.40 4.49
C GLY A 138 6.16 -14.56 3.80
N ILE A 139 6.37 -13.25 3.65
CA ILE A 139 5.47 -12.34 2.95
C ILE A 139 6.04 -11.99 1.57
N ARG A 140 5.18 -11.80 0.56
CA ARG A 140 5.60 -11.25 -0.73
C ARG A 140 5.90 -9.76 -0.57
N ILE A 141 6.97 -9.28 -1.19
CA ILE A 141 7.36 -7.88 -1.11
C ILE A 141 7.66 -7.29 -2.49
N VAL A 142 7.16 -6.09 -2.73
CA VAL A 142 7.72 -5.18 -3.72
C VAL A 142 8.46 -4.09 -2.95
N ILE A 143 9.80 -4.13 -2.97
CA ILE A 143 10.58 -3.05 -2.36
C ILE A 143 10.51 -1.84 -3.29
N LEU A 144 9.79 -0.82 -2.86
CA LEU A 144 9.63 0.44 -3.55
C LEU A 144 10.78 1.36 -3.11
N HIS A 145 11.91 1.25 -3.79
CA HIS A 145 13.17 1.87 -3.38
C HIS A 145 13.13 3.38 -3.64
N ALA A 146 13.32 4.20 -2.60
CA ALA A 146 13.11 5.64 -2.67
C ALA A 146 14.32 6.44 -3.12
N PHE A 147 14.06 7.48 -3.90
CA PHE A 147 14.96 8.60 -4.09
C PHE A 147 14.52 9.76 -3.19
N TYR A 148 15.46 10.29 -2.41
CA TYR A 148 15.30 11.36 -1.43
C TYR A 148 16.58 12.19 -1.37
N ASN A 149 16.55 13.49 -1.71
CA ASN A 149 17.75 14.31 -1.70
C ASN A 149 17.58 15.75 -1.20
N LYS A 150 16.36 16.15 -0.81
CA LYS A 150 16.08 17.48 -0.24
C LYS A 150 15.31 17.38 1.08
N GLY A 151 15.59 18.28 2.02
CA GLY A 151 14.86 18.36 3.28
C GLY A 151 13.47 19.03 3.18
N GLY A 152 13.21 19.66 2.03
CA GLY A 152 12.03 20.41 1.65
C GLY A 152 12.29 21.17 0.35
N PHE A 153 11.34 21.98 -0.13
CA PHE A 153 11.53 22.80 -1.32
C PHE A 153 12.77 23.69 -1.19
N ASP A 154 13.81 23.35 -1.96
CA ASP A 154 15.14 23.98 -1.97
C ASP A 154 15.83 24.10 -0.61
N LEU A 155 15.55 23.14 0.29
CA LEU A 155 16.21 23.01 1.58
C LEU A 155 17.17 21.82 1.59
N PRO A 156 18.36 21.95 2.21
CA PRO A 156 19.25 20.82 2.42
C PRO A 156 18.64 19.80 3.39
N LEU A 157 19.13 18.57 3.35
CA LEU A 157 18.77 17.54 4.32
C LEU A 157 19.21 17.94 5.73
N ASN A 158 18.39 17.60 6.72
CA ASN A 158 18.75 17.70 8.14
C ASN A 158 19.34 16.38 8.65
N ALA A 159 19.84 16.39 9.90
CA ALA A 159 20.49 15.22 10.50
C ALA A 159 19.57 13.98 10.57
N GLY A 160 18.26 14.18 10.80
CA GLY A 160 17.26 13.10 10.84
C GLY A 160 16.97 12.48 9.47
N GLN A 161 17.34 13.16 8.38
CA GLN A 161 17.14 12.72 7.00
C GLN A 161 18.41 12.14 6.36
N SER A 162 19.57 12.25 7.03
CA SER A 162 20.86 11.80 6.48
C SER A 162 20.86 10.32 6.08
N ARG A 163 20.10 9.49 6.79
CA ARG A 163 20.01 8.05 6.52
C ARG A 163 19.04 7.69 5.39
N PHE A 164 18.45 8.69 4.74
CA PHE A 164 17.60 8.55 3.56
C PHE A 164 18.28 9.05 2.28
N GLU A 165 19.41 9.74 2.41
CA GLU A 165 20.03 10.52 1.34
C GLU A 165 20.41 9.68 0.13
N THR A 166 19.94 10.10 -1.04
CA THR A 166 20.37 9.54 -2.33
C THR A 166 21.07 10.62 -3.14
N ASN A 167 22.40 10.60 -3.06
CA ASN A 167 23.27 11.68 -3.55
C ASN A 167 23.32 11.83 -5.07
N SER A 168 23.00 10.77 -5.81
CA SER A 168 23.08 10.76 -7.28
C SER A 168 22.05 9.82 -7.87
N LEU A 169 21.31 10.30 -8.87
CA LEU A 169 20.36 9.50 -9.62
C LEU A 169 21.04 8.29 -10.29
N ALA A 170 22.27 8.45 -10.77
CA ALA A 170 23.04 7.36 -11.38
C ALA A 170 23.43 6.29 -10.36
N SER A 171 23.88 6.70 -9.17
CA SER A 171 24.21 5.77 -8.08
C SER A 171 22.97 5.02 -7.60
N TRP A 172 21.85 5.74 -7.48
CA TRP A 172 20.57 5.16 -7.09
C TRP A 172 20.06 4.15 -8.11
N TRP A 173 20.09 4.46 -9.41
CA TRP A 173 19.75 3.49 -10.45
C TRP A 173 20.64 2.25 -10.43
N SER A 174 21.95 2.42 -10.19
CA SER A 174 22.86 1.29 -10.04
C SER A 174 22.46 0.37 -8.88
N GLN A 175 21.99 0.94 -7.76
CA GLN A 175 21.52 0.16 -6.62
C GLN A 175 20.17 -0.52 -6.93
N VAL A 176 19.22 0.18 -7.55
CA VAL A 176 17.93 -0.39 -8.00
C VAL A 176 18.16 -1.57 -8.96
N ASP A 177 19.01 -1.40 -9.97
CA ASP A 177 19.32 -2.45 -10.95
C ASP A 177 20.06 -3.63 -10.28
N LYS A 178 20.94 -3.38 -9.30
CA LYS A 178 21.56 -4.43 -8.49
C LYS A 178 20.52 -5.24 -7.72
N LEU A 179 19.62 -4.58 -6.97
CA LEU A 179 18.54 -5.25 -6.23
C LEU A 179 17.68 -6.09 -7.16
N ARG A 180 17.30 -5.53 -8.32
CA ARG A 180 16.46 -6.23 -9.31
C ARG A 180 17.09 -7.55 -9.78
N THR A 181 18.42 -7.61 -9.88
CA THR A 181 19.13 -8.84 -10.27
C THR A 181 19.36 -9.81 -9.12
N SER A 182 19.26 -9.38 -7.87
CA SER A 182 19.54 -10.20 -6.69
C SER A 182 18.31 -10.78 -6.01
N VAL A 183 17.12 -10.20 -6.22
CA VAL A 183 15.88 -10.66 -5.60
C VAL A 183 15.38 -12.00 -6.16
N ASP A 184 14.75 -12.81 -5.32
CA ASP A 184 13.97 -13.96 -5.78
C ASP A 184 12.65 -13.49 -6.38
N GLY A 185 12.57 -13.45 -7.72
CA GLY A 185 11.39 -12.99 -8.46
C GLY A 185 10.09 -13.73 -8.13
N SER A 186 10.15 -14.90 -7.48
CA SER A 186 8.97 -15.64 -7.05
C SER A 186 8.28 -15.05 -5.82
N MET A 187 8.96 -14.22 -5.02
CA MET A 187 8.46 -13.63 -3.76
C MET A 187 8.84 -12.15 -3.58
N GLN A 188 9.79 -11.65 -4.36
CA GLN A 188 10.37 -10.32 -4.21
C GLN A 188 10.45 -9.64 -5.57
N GLN A 189 10.04 -8.37 -5.62
CA GLN A 189 10.19 -7.51 -6.79
C GLN A 189 10.69 -6.13 -6.37
N VAL A 190 11.16 -5.35 -7.34
CA VAL A 190 11.68 -4.00 -7.11
C VAL A 190 10.83 -3.00 -7.89
N GLY A 191 10.40 -1.96 -7.21
CA GLY A 191 9.83 -0.76 -7.80
C GLY A 191 10.60 0.47 -7.35
N THR A 192 10.13 1.63 -7.78
CA THR A 192 10.80 2.91 -7.55
C THR A 192 9.92 3.87 -6.80
N VAL A 193 10.57 4.80 -6.12
CA VAL A 193 9.91 5.91 -5.46
C VAL A 193 10.67 7.19 -5.76
N ALA A 194 9.96 8.24 -6.11
CA ALA A 194 10.42 9.60 -5.84
C ALA A 194 9.65 10.06 -4.61
N HIS A 195 10.33 10.28 -3.47
CA HIS A 195 9.63 10.35 -2.17
C HIS A 195 8.46 11.35 -2.20
N SER A 196 8.73 12.61 -2.57
CA SER A 196 7.71 13.63 -2.83
C SER A 196 8.32 14.79 -3.59
N VAL A 197 7.48 15.71 -4.10
CA VAL A 197 7.95 16.97 -4.72
C VAL A 197 8.74 17.88 -3.76
N ARG A 198 8.63 17.64 -2.43
CA ARG A 198 9.43 18.31 -1.41
C ARG A 198 10.85 17.74 -1.35
N ALA A 199 10.98 16.43 -1.49
CA ALA A 199 12.22 15.70 -1.27
C ALA A 199 13.03 15.45 -2.54
N VAL A 200 12.43 15.67 -3.72
CA VAL A 200 13.04 15.40 -5.03
C VAL A 200 12.71 16.54 -5.99
N GLY A 201 13.72 17.02 -6.74
CA GLY A 201 13.50 18.04 -7.77
C GLY A 201 12.73 17.50 -8.98
N ILE A 202 11.89 18.34 -9.60
CA ILE A 202 10.94 17.91 -10.64
C ILE A 202 11.61 17.22 -11.84
N GLU A 203 12.77 17.68 -12.30
CA GLU A 203 13.50 17.03 -13.41
C GLU A 203 13.96 15.61 -13.03
N THR A 204 14.40 15.40 -11.79
CA THR A 204 14.73 14.06 -11.29
C THR A 204 13.48 13.18 -11.18
N ILE A 205 12.33 13.72 -10.78
CA ILE A 205 11.05 12.99 -10.79
C ILE A 205 10.70 12.53 -12.21
N LYS A 206 10.86 13.39 -13.22
CA LYS A 206 10.65 13.04 -14.64
C LYS A 206 11.55 11.89 -15.09
N GLU A 207 12.83 11.96 -14.75
CA GLU A 207 13.79 10.91 -15.10
C GLU A 207 13.48 9.58 -14.38
N ILE A 208 13.04 9.62 -13.12
CA ILE A 208 12.59 8.42 -12.40
C ILE A 208 11.34 7.84 -13.06
N ALA A 209 10.32 8.65 -13.35
CA ALA A 209 9.07 8.20 -13.97
C ALA A 209 9.33 7.53 -15.32
N SER A 210 10.06 8.19 -16.20
CA SER A 210 10.46 7.65 -17.50
C SER A 210 11.33 6.40 -17.36
N GLY A 211 12.32 6.42 -16.46
CA GLY A 211 13.22 5.28 -16.24
C GLY A 211 12.51 4.03 -15.70
N SER A 212 11.51 4.21 -14.84
CA SER A 212 10.69 3.13 -14.28
C SER A 212 9.76 2.54 -15.32
N MET A 213 9.08 3.39 -16.10
CA MET A 213 8.22 2.96 -17.20
C MET A 213 8.99 2.11 -18.22
N HIS A 214 10.17 2.57 -18.67
CA HIS A 214 11.01 1.81 -19.61
C HIS A 214 11.47 0.44 -19.06
N ARG A 215 11.58 0.31 -17.73
CA ARG A 215 11.95 -0.94 -17.07
C ARG A 215 10.74 -1.82 -16.71
N GLY A 216 9.52 -1.33 -16.92
CA GLY A 216 8.28 -1.99 -16.51
C GLY A 216 8.12 -2.07 -14.99
N MET A 217 8.68 -1.11 -14.25
CA MET A 217 8.62 -1.08 -12.78
C MET A 217 7.56 -0.08 -12.30
N PRO A 218 6.82 -0.40 -11.22
CA PRO A 218 5.93 0.58 -10.60
C PRO A 218 6.72 1.74 -10.01
N MET A 219 6.14 2.94 -10.07
CA MET A 219 6.64 4.15 -9.41
C MET A 219 5.60 4.66 -8.43
N HIS A 220 6.04 4.97 -7.21
CA HIS A 220 5.19 5.55 -6.17
C HIS A 220 5.73 6.92 -5.72
N ILE A 221 4.83 7.80 -5.29
CA ILE A 221 5.16 9.14 -4.82
C ILE A 221 4.12 9.62 -3.80
N HIS A 222 4.55 10.21 -2.68
CA HIS A 222 3.64 10.92 -1.77
C HIS A 222 3.21 12.24 -2.38
N VAL A 223 1.90 12.51 -2.38
CA VAL A 223 1.32 13.70 -3.01
C VAL A 223 0.20 14.26 -2.14
N GLU A 224 0.30 15.54 -1.76
CA GLU A 224 -0.81 16.33 -1.19
C GLU A 224 -1.46 15.73 0.07
N GLU A 225 -0.64 15.06 0.87
CA GLU A 225 -0.99 14.54 2.21
C GLU A 225 -1.36 15.68 3.16
N GLN A 226 -0.57 16.76 3.17
CA GLN A 226 -0.63 17.84 4.15
C GLN A 226 -0.83 19.20 3.48
N ARG A 227 -1.67 20.08 4.05
CA ARG A 227 -1.89 21.44 3.52
C ARG A 227 -0.61 22.28 3.41
N GLN A 228 0.31 22.13 4.36
CA GLN A 228 1.58 22.84 4.33
C GLN A 228 2.46 22.45 3.12
N GLU A 229 2.34 21.20 2.61
CA GLU A 229 2.99 20.81 1.36
C GLU A 229 2.44 21.62 0.19
N MET A 230 1.11 21.75 0.08
CA MET A 230 0.47 22.52 -0.98
C MET A 230 0.90 23.98 -0.96
N GLU A 231 0.87 24.62 0.22
CA GLU A 231 1.27 26.02 0.39
C GLU A 231 2.74 26.24 0.01
N SER A 232 3.61 25.31 0.38
CA SER A 232 5.04 25.38 0.07
C SER A 232 5.31 25.16 -1.42
N CYS A 233 4.57 24.25 -2.07
CA CYS A 233 4.66 24.00 -3.50
C CYS A 233 4.18 25.21 -4.31
N LEU A 234 3.04 25.80 -3.94
CA LEU A 234 2.52 27.02 -4.55
C LEU A 234 3.53 28.17 -4.45
N LYS A 235 4.21 28.31 -3.31
CA LYS A 235 5.25 29.33 -3.14
C LYS A 235 6.48 29.08 -4.02
N ALA A 236 6.89 27.82 -4.18
CA ALA A 236 8.10 27.46 -4.92
C ALA A 236 7.88 27.41 -6.45
N HIS A 237 6.72 26.92 -6.89
CA HIS A 237 6.43 26.58 -8.29
C HIS A 237 5.20 27.29 -8.87
N GLY A 238 4.41 28.00 -8.06
CA GLY A 238 3.19 28.67 -8.51
C GLY A 238 1.98 27.76 -8.72
N VAL A 239 2.12 26.46 -8.49
CA VAL A 239 1.10 25.42 -8.69
C VAL A 239 1.08 24.42 -7.53
N THR A 240 0.05 23.59 -7.43
CA THR A 240 -0.06 22.50 -6.46
C THR A 240 0.80 21.29 -6.86
N PRO A 241 1.16 20.38 -5.93
CA PRO A 241 1.97 19.21 -6.25
C PRO A 241 1.39 18.33 -7.36
N MET A 242 0.08 18.02 -7.34
CA MET A 242 -0.53 17.18 -8.37
C MET A 242 -0.53 17.89 -9.73
N ALA A 243 -0.87 19.17 -9.79
CA ALA A 243 -0.79 19.96 -11.02
C ALA A 243 0.64 19.99 -11.59
N LEU A 244 1.65 20.12 -10.72
CA LEU A 244 3.05 20.06 -11.11
C LEU A 244 3.42 18.70 -11.72
N LEU A 245 2.96 17.60 -11.13
CA LEU A 245 3.21 16.25 -11.64
C LEU A 245 2.49 16.01 -12.97
N ASN A 246 1.22 16.40 -13.08
CA ASN A 246 0.42 16.27 -14.29
C ASN A 246 1.05 16.98 -15.51
N ASP A 247 1.74 18.11 -15.29
CA ASP A 247 2.48 18.82 -16.35
C ASP A 247 3.85 18.20 -16.63
N ALA A 248 4.50 17.69 -15.58
CA ALA A 248 5.89 17.27 -15.65
C ALA A 248 6.11 15.85 -16.18
N ILE A 249 5.32 14.88 -15.74
CA ILE A 249 5.59 13.46 -15.98
C ILE A 249 4.60 12.83 -16.95
N GLU A 250 5.05 11.80 -17.68
CA GLU A 250 4.15 10.89 -18.39
C GLU A 250 3.48 9.96 -17.38
N VAL A 251 2.28 10.34 -16.93
CA VAL A 251 1.46 9.52 -16.06
C VAL A 251 1.06 8.26 -16.81
N SER A 252 1.22 7.10 -16.15
CA SER A 252 0.92 5.80 -16.73
C SER A 252 0.28 4.88 -15.67
N PRO A 253 -0.28 3.73 -16.08
CA PRO A 253 -0.81 2.72 -15.16
C PRO A 253 0.21 2.15 -14.14
N LEU A 254 1.50 2.45 -14.31
CA LEU A 254 2.56 2.06 -13.37
C LEU A 254 2.86 3.12 -12.31
N VAL A 255 2.22 4.30 -12.38
CA VAL A 255 2.45 5.39 -11.42
C VAL A 255 1.31 5.43 -10.40
N THR A 256 1.67 5.48 -9.11
CA THR A 256 0.74 5.54 -7.98
C THR A 256 1.05 6.75 -7.12
N ALA A 257 0.07 7.63 -6.96
CA ALA A 257 0.14 8.74 -6.02
C ALA A 257 -0.44 8.30 -4.67
N VAL A 258 0.32 8.48 -3.59
CA VAL A 258 -0.08 8.09 -2.24
C VAL A 258 -0.70 9.30 -1.54
N HIS A 259 -1.77 9.05 -0.77
CA HIS A 259 -2.64 10.01 -0.07
C HIS A 259 -3.60 10.78 -0.97
N CYS A 260 -3.11 11.75 -1.75
CA CYS A 260 -3.96 12.64 -2.55
C CYS A 260 -5.08 13.30 -1.72
N THR A 261 -4.85 13.53 -0.43
CA THR A 261 -5.86 13.96 0.55
C THR A 261 -6.48 15.30 0.17
N HIS A 262 -5.68 16.18 -0.42
CA HIS A 262 -6.10 17.53 -0.76
C HIS A 262 -6.12 17.83 -2.26
N THR A 263 -6.09 16.80 -3.10
CA THR A 263 -6.03 16.98 -4.55
C THR A 263 -7.27 17.66 -5.09
N ALA A 264 -7.04 18.71 -5.87
CA ALA A 264 -8.11 19.43 -6.52
C ALA A 264 -8.82 18.55 -7.55
N ALA A 265 -10.13 18.78 -7.70
CA ALA A 265 -11.01 18.12 -8.64
C ALA A 265 -10.41 17.89 -10.04
N ALA A 266 -9.95 18.98 -10.68
CA ALA A 266 -9.45 18.96 -12.05
C ALA A 266 -8.11 18.20 -12.16
N ASP A 267 -7.24 18.33 -11.15
CA ASP A 267 -5.94 17.66 -11.15
C ASP A 267 -6.10 16.15 -10.97
N MET A 268 -7.02 15.73 -10.09
CA MET A 268 -7.38 14.32 -9.93
C MET A 268 -8.00 13.75 -11.22
N GLU A 269 -8.88 14.51 -11.88
CA GLU A 269 -9.48 14.11 -13.16
C GLU A 269 -8.43 13.88 -14.24
N GLN A 270 -7.47 14.79 -14.36
CA GLN A 270 -6.36 14.66 -15.30
C GLN A 270 -5.47 13.45 -14.96
N TRP A 271 -5.11 13.27 -13.69
CA TRP A 271 -4.27 12.17 -13.22
C TRP A 271 -4.87 10.80 -13.56
N LEU A 272 -6.15 10.61 -13.20
CA LEU A 272 -6.87 9.36 -13.45
C LEU A 272 -7.09 9.12 -14.95
N SER A 273 -7.40 10.16 -15.72
CA SER A 273 -7.59 10.06 -17.18
C SER A 273 -6.31 9.65 -17.91
N ALA A 274 -5.15 10.03 -17.39
CA ALA A 274 -3.85 9.59 -17.90
C ALA A 274 -3.45 8.18 -17.43
N GLY A 275 -4.28 7.54 -16.59
CA GLY A 275 -4.09 6.17 -16.13
C GLY A 275 -3.38 6.05 -14.78
N GLY A 276 -3.09 7.17 -14.11
CA GLY A 276 -2.50 7.18 -12.78
C GLY A 276 -3.39 6.50 -11.74
N ASN A 277 -2.78 5.89 -10.73
CA ASN A 277 -3.49 5.24 -9.63
C ASN A 277 -3.38 6.08 -8.35
N VAL A 278 -4.25 5.82 -7.38
CA VAL A 278 -4.23 6.42 -6.05
C VAL A 278 -4.12 5.34 -4.99
N CYS A 279 -3.23 5.51 -4.02
CA CYS A 279 -3.16 4.69 -2.83
C CYS A 279 -3.56 5.51 -1.61
N LEU A 280 -4.61 5.10 -0.90
CA LEU A 280 -5.06 5.73 0.33
C LEU A 280 -4.59 4.93 1.54
N CYS A 281 -4.31 5.61 2.64
CA CYS A 281 -3.95 5.00 3.92
C CYS A 281 -4.89 5.49 5.03
N PRO A 282 -6.21 5.20 4.97
CA PRO A 282 -7.22 5.82 5.84
C PRO A 282 -6.90 5.84 7.34
N LEU A 283 -6.33 4.76 7.88
CA LEU A 283 -5.99 4.70 9.31
C LEU A 283 -4.83 5.62 9.66
N THR A 284 -3.79 5.67 8.83
CA THR A 284 -2.66 6.59 9.04
C THR A 284 -3.07 8.03 8.78
N GLU A 285 -3.82 8.31 7.71
CA GLU A 285 -4.34 9.64 7.39
C GLU A 285 -5.21 10.20 8.53
N ALA A 286 -6.00 9.34 9.18
CA ALA A 286 -6.76 9.70 10.37
C ALA A 286 -5.86 9.92 11.61
N ASN A 287 -4.85 9.06 11.83
CA ASN A 287 -3.92 9.18 12.95
C ASN A 287 -3.07 10.46 12.86
N LEU A 288 -2.64 10.84 11.64
CA LEU A 288 -1.81 12.01 11.38
C LEU A 288 -2.62 13.29 11.14
N ALA A 289 -3.95 13.18 11.15
CA ALA A 289 -4.88 14.28 10.93
C ALA A 289 -4.67 15.00 9.58
N ASP A 290 -4.41 14.23 8.53
CA ASP A 290 -4.21 14.75 7.16
C ASP A 290 -5.50 15.40 6.64
N GLY A 291 -6.61 14.66 6.75
CA GLY A 291 -7.90 15.04 6.19
C GLY A 291 -8.61 13.85 5.59
N ILE A 292 -9.56 14.10 4.69
CA ILE A 292 -10.35 13.07 4.01
C ILE A 292 -10.28 13.33 2.51
N CYS A 293 -9.71 12.39 1.75
CA CYS A 293 -9.72 12.42 0.29
C CYS A 293 -11.16 12.35 -0.25
N ASP A 294 -11.48 13.05 -1.34
CA ASP A 294 -12.79 12.97 -2.03
C ASP A 294 -12.88 11.68 -2.86
N VAL A 295 -12.99 10.52 -2.20
CA VAL A 295 -13.04 9.21 -2.84
C VAL A 295 -14.26 9.08 -3.76
N HIS A 296 -15.38 9.74 -3.42
CA HIS A 296 -16.57 9.76 -4.27
C HIS A 296 -16.25 10.20 -5.71
N ARG A 297 -15.40 11.21 -5.87
CA ARG A 297 -14.96 11.69 -7.18
C ARG A 297 -14.15 10.65 -7.94
N ILE A 298 -13.25 9.95 -7.27
CA ILE A 298 -12.42 8.90 -7.88
C ILE A 298 -13.30 7.75 -8.35
N VAL A 299 -14.25 7.32 -7.50
CA VAL A 299 -15.26 6.30 -7.83
C VAL A 299 -16.04 6.68 -9.08
N LYS A 300 -16.52 7.94 -9.18
CA LYS A 300 -17.31 8.42 -10.33
C LYS A 300 -16.56 8.41 -11.66
N GLN A 301 -15.23 8.37 -11.62
CA GLN A 301 -14.38 8.30 -12.80
C GLN A 301 -13.84 6.89 -13.07
N CYS A 302 -14.29 5.89 -12.31
CA CYS A 302 -13.75 4.53 -12.36
C CYS A 302 -12.24 4.49 -12.11
N GLY A 303 -11.73 5.40 -11.28
CA GLY A 303 -10.31 5.47 -10.93
C GLY A 303 -9.85 4.28 -10.08
N CYS A 304 -8.57 3.93 -10.21
CA CYS A 304 -7.97 2.87 -9.40
C CYS A 304 -7.60 3.42 -8.00
N VAL A 305 -8.28 2.93 -6.96
CA VAL A 305 -7.94 3.19 -5.56
C VAL A 305 -7.42 1.91 -4.93
N SER A 306 -6.21 1.94 -4.37
CA SER A 306 -5.63 0.89 -3.54
C SER A 306 -5.48 1.34 -2.08
N LEU A 307 -5.20 0.41 -1.18
CA LEU A 307 -5.03 0.68 0.25
C LEU A 307 -3.62 0.38 0.75
N GLY A 308 -3.16 1.16 1.74
CA GLY A 308 -1.89 0.97 2.44
C GLY A 308 -2.04 1.13 3.95
N SER A 309 -1.20 0.46 4.74
CA SER A 309 -1.14 0.64 6.20
C SER A 309 -0.10 1.67 6.65
N ASP A 310 0.76 2.12 5.73
CA ASP A 310 1.67 3.25 5.87
C ASP A 310 2.51 3.22 7.17
N SER A 311 2.13 4.05 8.15
CA SER A 311 2.87 4.20 9.40
C SER A 311 2.82 2.96 10.28
N ASN A 312 1.97 2.00 9.92
CA ASN A 312 1.80 0.73 10.62
C ASN A 312 1.37 0.93 12.08
N ALA A 313 0.77 2.07 12.44
CA ALA A 313 0.18 2.31 13.75
C ALA A 313 -0.90 1.25 14.07
N ARG A 314 -1.69 0.89 13.05
CA ARG A 314 -2.63 -0.22 13.02
C ARG A 314 -2.50 -0.95 11.69
N ILE A 315 -2.40 -2.28 11.72
CA ILE A 315 -2.36 -3.12 10.50
C ILE A 315 -3.66 -3.90 10.41
N SER A 316 -4.59 -3.46 9.56
CA SER A 316 -5.83 -4.16 9.26
C SER A 316 -6.47 -3.65 7.97
N MET A 317 -6.43 -4.44 6.89
CA MET A 317 -7.09 -4.06 5.63
C MET A 317 -8.61 -4.00 5.75
N LEU A 318 -9.20 -4.75 6.68
CA LEU A 318 -10.63 -4.66 7.00
C LEU A 318 -10.97 -3.28 7.57
N GLU A 319 -10.13 -2.73 8.44
CA GLU A 319 -10.31 -1.38 8.96
C GLU A 319 -9.98 -0.30 7.91
N GLU A 320 -8.96 -0.48 7.06
CA GLU A 320 -8.70 0.46 5.94
C GLU A 320 -9.92 0.55 5.01
N MET A 321 -10.46 -0.58 4.55
CA MET A 321 -11.67 -0.63 3.72
C MET A 321 -12.85 0.07 4.41
N ARG A 322 -13.03 -0.21 5.71
CA ARG A 322 -14.12 0.38 6.49
C ARG A 322 -13.98 1.89 6.59
N TRP A 323 -12.80 2.39 6.92
CA TRP A 323 -12.56 3.81 7.10
C TRP A 323 -12.56 4.57 5.77
N MET A 324 -12.14 3.94 4.66
CA MET A 324 -12.32 4.51 3.33
C MET A 324 -13.80 4.82 3.04
N GLU A 325 -14.74 3.90 3.34
CA GLU A 325 -16.17 4.18 3.18
C GLU A 325 -16.71 5.11 4.28
N TYR A 326 -16.40 4.86 5.55
CA TYR A 326 -17.03 5.57 6.68
C TYR A 326 -16.64 7.05 6.72
N ALA A 327 -15.39 7.40 6.37
CA ALA A 327 -14.99 8.79 6.26
C ALA A 327 -15.86 9.53 5.23
N GLN A 328 -16.13 8.92 4.08
CA GLN A 328 -17.01 9.51 3.07
C GLN A 328 -18.45 9.65 3.58
N ARG A 329 -18.98 8.64 4.28
CA ARG A 329 -20.34 8.71 4.85
C ARG A 329 -20.48 9.87 5.83
N LEU A 330 -19.45 10.10 6.66
CA LEU A 330 -19.46 11.21 7.62
C LEU A 330 -19.41 12.57 6.93
N VAL A 331 -18.58 12.72 5.90
CA VAL A 331 -18.47 13.98 5.15
C VAL A 331 -19.73 14.26 4.32
N ARG A 332 -20.34 13.22 3.75
CA ARG A 332 -21.43 13.37 2.78
C ARG A 332 -22.83 13.18 3.35
N GLU A 333 -22.94 12.62 4.56
CA GLU A 333 -24.22 12.18 5.16
C GLU A 333 -24.98 11.17 4.28
N GLU A 334 -24.26 10.42 3.44
CA GLU A 334 -24.78 9.46 2.46
C GLU A 334 -24.22 8.05 2.77
N ARG A 335 -24.89 6.98 2.31
CA ARG A 335 -24.40 5.59 2.39
C ARG A 335 -24.12 5.05 0.99
N GLY A 336 -23.16 4.12 0.86
CA GLY A 336 -22.82 3.51 -0.43
C GLY A 336 -22.07 4.49 -1.32
N VAL A 337 -21.08 5.19 -0.75
CA VAL A 337 -20.29 6.17 -1.50
C VAL A 337 -19.25 5.46 -2.36
N CYS A 338 -18.59 4.46 -1.77
CA CYS A 338 -17.63 3.58 -2.44
C CYS A 338 -18.36 2.33 -2.95
N VAL A 339 -18.92 2.42 -4.15
CA VAL A 339 -19.60 1.32 -4.85
C VAL A 339 -19.05 1.17 -6.26
N ASP A 340 -19.10 -0.04 -6.80
CA ASP A 340 -18.75 -0.28 -8.20
C ASP A 340 -19.87 0.19 -9.16
N SER A 341 -19.74 -0.10 -10.46
CA SER A 341 -20.71 0.30 -11.47
C SER A 341 -22.10 -0.32 -11.28
N GLU A 342 -22.20 -1.43 -10.55
CA GLU A 342 -23.46 -2.12 -10.25
C GLU A 342 -24.05 -1.70 -8.90
N GLY A 343 -23.35 -0.84 -8.15
CA GLY A 343 -23.78 -0.39 -6.83
C GLY A 343 -23.33 -1.32 -5.68
N GLU A 344 -22.40 -2.25 -5.92
CA GLU A 344 -21.94 -3.21 -4.93
C GLU A 344 -20.72 -2.67 -4.15
N MET A 345 -20.94 -2.32 -2.88
CA MET A 345 -19.90 -1.76 -2.01
C MET A 345 -18.80 -2.79 -1.70
N ALA A 346 -19.18 -4.03 -1.39
CA ALA A 346 -18.20 -5.07 -1.03
C ALA A 346 -17.21 -5.34 -2.18
N SER A 347 -17.72 -5.36 -3.41
CA SER A 347 -16.95 -5.48 -4.64
C SER A 347 -15.87 -4.39 -4.72
N TYR A 348 -16.28 -3.12 -4.66
CA TYR A 348 -15.35 -1.99 -4.73
C TYR A 348 -14.31 -1.99 -3.59
N LEU A 349 -14.73 -2.22 -2.35
CA LEU A 349 -13.83 -2.20 -1.20
C LEU A 349 -12.81 -3.35 -1.25
N ILE A 350 -13.25 -4.57 -1.57
CA ILE A 350 -12.35 -5.72 -1.68
C ILE A 350 -11.38 -5.53 -2.85
N ASP A 351 -11.83 -4.97 -3.98
CA ASP A 351 -10.95 -4.62 -5.10
C ASP A 351 -9.84 -3.65 -4.67
N ALA A 352 -10.16 -2.63 -3.88
CA ALA A 352 -9.19 -1.68 -3.34
C ALA A 352 -8.15 -2.34 -2.42
N ALA A 353 -8.56 -3.35 -1.64
CA ALA A 353 -7.68 -4.13 -0.78
C ALA A 353 -6.94 -5.27 -1.51
N THR A 354 -7.23 -5.55 -2.78
CA THR A 354 -6.70 -6.71 -3.50
C THR A 354 -6.19 -6.33 -4.91
N LYS A 355 -7.03 -6.45 -5.94
CA LYS A 355 -6.64 -6.30 -7.35
C LYS A 355 -6.06 -4.94 -7.69
N ASN A 356 -6.58 -3.87 -7.08
CA ASN A 356 -6.09 -2.51 -7.33
C ASN A 356 -4.68 -2.33 -6.75
N GLY A 357 -4.42 -2.87 -5.55
CA GLY A 357 -3.08 -2.89 -4.98
C GLY A 357 -2.11 -3.72 -5.82
N ALA A 358 -2.54 -4.90 -6.31
CA ALA A 358 -1.73 -5.71 -7.20
C ALA A 358 -1.37 -4.98 -8.51
N ARG A 359 -2.31 -4.21 -9.06
CA ARG A 359 -2.08 -3.30 -10.20
C ARG A 359 -1.05 -2.22 -9.87
N CYS A 360 -1.21 -1.51 -8.74
CA CYS A 360 -0.28 -0.45 -8.31
C CYS A 360 1.15 -0.97 -8.06
N LEU A 361 1.28 -2.25 -7.67
CA LEU A 361 2.57 -2.92 -7.45
C LEU A 361 3.09 -3.68 -8.68
N GLY A 362 2.35 -3.74 -9.78
CA GLY A 362 2.77 -4.42 -11.01
C GLY A 362 2.88 -5.95 -10.89
N ILE A 363 2.13 -6.57 -9.97
CA ILE A 363 2.21 -8.02 -9.71
C ILE A 363 0.97 -8.77 -10.22
N PRO A 364 1.10 -10.04 -10.67
CA PRO A 364 -0.03 -10.84 -11.13
C PRO A 364 -0.82 -11.47 -9.97
N ALA A 365 -1.22 -10.67 -8.98
CA ALA A 365 -1.97 -11.11 -7.78
C ALA A 365 -3.32 -10.39 -7.65
N GLY A 366 -3.97 -10.52 -6.49
CA GLY A 366 -5.16 -9.75 -6.11
C GLY A 366 -6.48 -10.22 -6.73
N VAL A 367 -6.47 -11.32 -7.49
CA VAL A 367 -7.66 -11.97 -8.06
C VAL A 367 -7.49 -13.49 -8.04
N ILE A 368 -8.58 -14.24 -7.89
CA ILE A 368 -8.59 -15.70 -7.99
C ILE A 368 -8.93 -16.09 -9.43
N GLU A 369 -7.91 -16.11 -10.29
CA GLU A 369 -8.03 -16.43 -11.72
C GLU A 369 -6.83 -17.26 -12.19
N VAL A 370 -7.00 -18.03 -13.27
CA VAL A 370 -5.90 -18.81 -13.87
C VAL A 370 -4.78 -17.89 -14.34
N GLY A 371 -3.53 -18.26 -14.04
CA GLY A 371 -2.33 -17.49 -14.36
C GLY A 371 -1.95 -16.44 -13.30
N LYS A 372 -2.74 -16.32 -12.23
CA LYS A 372 -2.47 -15.39 -11.12
C LYS A 372 -1.80 -16.12 -9.95
N LEU A 373 -1.12 -15.35 -9.10
CA LEU A 373 -0.47 -15.86 -7.89
C LEU A 373 -1.52 -16.43 -6.94
N ALA A 374 -1.21 -17.61 -6.38
CA ALA A 374 -2.05 -18.33 -5.44
C ALA A 374 -1.89 -17.78 -4.02
N ASP A 375 -2.27 -16.52 -3.85
CA ASP A 375 -2.23 -15.77 -2.61
C ASP A 375 -3.67 -15.57 -2.10
N PHE A 376 -3.99 -16.06 -0.89
CA PHE A 376 -5.36 -16.07 -0.36
C PHE A 376 -5.44 -15.58 1.08
N THR A 377 -6.51 -14.84 1.38
CA THR A 377 -6.97 -14.58 2.75
C THR A 377 -8.15 -15.49 3.04
N VAL A 378 -8.13 -16.19 4.17
CA VAL A 378 -9.20 -17.12 4.56
C VAL A 378 -9.95 -16.59 5.78
N ILE A 379 -11.24 -16.35 5.61
CA ILE A 379 -12.14 -15.87 6.66
C ILE A 379 -12.81 -17.06 7.35
N ASP A 380 -12.75 -17.08 8.68
CA ASP A 380 -13.51 -18.00 9.51
C ASP A 380 -14.99 -17.60 9.55
N MET A 381 -15.82 -18.34 8.82
CA MET A 381 -17.26 -18.08 8.77
C MET A 381 -17.99 -18.45 10.06
N GLU A 382 -17.37 -19.25 10.94
CA GLU A 382 -17.93 -19.61 12.25
C GLU A 382 -17.55 -18.59 13.34
N HIS A 383 -16.73 -17.60 13.00
CA HIS A 383 -16.34 -16.55 13.94
C HIS A 383 -17.58 -15.79 14.44
N PRO A 384 -17.69 -15.49 15.76
CA PRO A 384 -18.90 -14.87 16.32
C PRO A 384 -19.35 -13.56 15.64
N GLN A 385 -18.42 -12.79 15.07
CA GLN A 385 -18.72 -11.56 14.31
C GLN A 385 -19.52 -11.82 13.02
N LEU A 386 -19.44 -13.03 12.46
CA LEU A 386 -20.08 -13.41 11.20
C LEU A 386 -21.27 -14.34 11.39
N LYS A 387 -21.71 -14.57 12.62
CA LYS A 387 -22.86 -15.43 12.91
C LYS A 387 -24.12 -14.92 12.21
N GLY A 388 -24.74 -15.79 11.40
CA GLY A 388 -25.98 -15.49 10.67
C GLY A 388 -25.77 -14.77 9.33
N VAL A 389 -24.52 -14.52 8.94
CA VAL A 389 -24.18 -13.99 7.62
C VAL A 389 -24.40 -15.06 6.55
N THR A 390 -25.00 -14.67 5.43
CA THR A 390 -25.18 -15.53 4.25
C THR A 390 -24.07 -15.29 3.23
N PRO A 391 -23.85 -16.20 2.25
CA PRO A 391 -22.89 -15.95 1.15
C PRO A 391 -23.11 -14.60 0.45
N LYS A 392 -24.37 -14.19 0.26
CA LYS A 392 -24.73 -12.90 -0.36
C LYS A 392 -24.30 -11.70 0.48
N THR A 393 -24.35 -11.80 1.79
CA THR A 393 -24.06 -10.68 2.71
C THR A 393 -22.63 -10.70 3.26
N LEU A 394 -21.86 -11.76 2.97
CA LEU A 394 -20.55 -11.99 3.57
C LEU A 394 -19.53 -10.93 3.20
N GLY A 395 -19.46 -10.49 1.94
CA GLY A 395 -18.54 -9.42 1.53
C GLY A 395 -18.77 -8.13 2.33
N ALA A 396 -20.03 -7.68 2.44
CA ALA A 396 -20.36 -6.50 3.21
C ALA A 396 -20.10 -6.68 4.72
N ALA A 397 -20.32 -7.88 5.27
CA ALA A 397 -20.02 -8.20 6.66
C ALA A 397 -18.50 -8.17 6.94
N ILE A 398 -17.66 -8.65 6.01
CA ILE A 398 -16.20 -8.54 6.10
C ILE A 398 -15.77 -7.07 6.10
N CYS A 399 -16.26 -6.27 5.16
CA CYS A 399 -15.86 -4.86 5.04
C CYS A 399 -16.32 -3.99 6.22
N CYS A 400 -17.54 -4.19 6.72
CA CYS A 400 -18.14 -3.27 7.71
C CYS A 400 -18.29 -3.84 9.12
N GLY A 401 -18.29 -5.17 9.29
CA GLY A 401 -18.66 -5.84 10.54
C GLY A 401 -17.57 -6.69 11.19
N ALA A 402 -16.58 -7.17 10.43
CA ALA A 402 -15.53 -8.05 10.93
C ALA A 402 -14.19 -7.33 11.14
N ASP A 403 -13.31 -7.88 11.96
CA ASP A 403 -11.92 -7.44 12.10
C ASP A 403 -10.93 -8.59 11.87
N ASN A 404 -9.64 -8.35 12.12
CA ASN A 404 -8.59 -9.36 11.90
C ASN A 404 -8.83 -10.68 12.67
N ALA A 405 -9.61 -10.69 13.75
CA ALA A 405 -9.90 -11.93 14.48
C ALA A 405 -10.72 -12.92 13.66
N ALA A 406 -11.47 -12.46 12.65
CA ALA A 406 -12.18 -13.32 11.72
C ALA A 406 -11.27 -13.93 10.63
N ILE A 407 -9.99 -13.54 10.56
CA ILE A 407 -9.02 -14.10 9.61
C ILE A 407 -8.40 -15.35 10.23
N SER A 408 -8.64 -16.52 9.63
CA SER A 408 -8.11 -17.79 10.15
C SER A 408 -6.76 -18.16 9.54
N ARG A 409 -6.53 -17.82 8.27
CA ARG A 409 -5.31 -18.18 7.54
C ARG A 409 -4.96 -17.17 6.47
N THR A 410 -3.67 -17.12 6.15
CA THR A 410 -3.09 -16.37 5.04
C THR A 410 -2.17 -17.32 4.29
N ILE A 411 -2.49 -17.57 3.02
CA ILE A 411 -1.79 -18.50 2.14
C ILE A 411 -1.04 -17.69 1.11
N ILE A 412 0.25 -17.95 0.92
CA ILE A 412 1.09 -17.21 -0.03
C ILE A 412 1.84 -18.22 -0.90
N ALA A 413 1.76 -18.05 -2.22
CA ALA A 413 2.29 -19.01 -3.19
C ALA A 413 1.76 -20.45 -2.97
N GLY A 414 0.53 -20.60 -2.49
CA GLY A 414 -0.10 -21.89 -2.24
C GLY A 414 0.42 -22.65 -1.01
N ALA A 415 1.05 -21.97 -0.05
CA ALA A 415 1.51 -22.55 1.22
C ALA A 415 1.13 -21.68 2.44
#